data_AF-A0A026WCX5-F1
#
_entry.id   AF-A0A026WCX5-F1
#
_cell.length_a   1.000
_cell.length_b   1.000
_cell.length_c   1.000
_cell.angle_alpha   90.00
_cell.angle_beta   90.00
_cell.angle_gamma   90.00
#
_symmetry.space_group_name_H-M   'P 1'
#
loop_
_entity.id
_entity.type
_entity.pdbx_description
1 polymer ?
#
loop_
_entity_poly.entity_id
_entity_poly.type
_entity_poly.pdbx_seq_one_letter_code
_entity_poly.pdbx_strand_id
1 'polypeptide(L)'
;EGSRHCNLVFDSMAIRKQVLWNATSEQYVGLCDYGNGTSIEAANSEATEVLVFMLVSLRGTWKWPVGYFVDKINAVVQAELVKTALILSQRSGIRVWSVTCDGAHANYSTMNILGCNLYTTNYCELKSTFKHPSSDYDVHFVPDACHNVKLARNMLGDLKIIKSPTAQINWNHITNLHTLQLDQN
;
A
#
# COMPACT_ATOMS: atom_id res chain seq x y z
N GLU A 1 6.47 -3.63 26.95
CA GLU A 1 7.28 -3.88 25.74
C GLU A 1 6.49 -3.90 24.44
N GLY A 2 5.38 -4.64 24.31
CA GLY A 2 4.67 -4.76 23.02
C GLY A 2 3.98 -3.51 22.45
N SER A 3 4.01 -2.35 23.11
CA SER A 3 3.47 -1.10 22.57
C SER A 3 4.35 -0.48 21.47
N ARG A 4 5.60 -0.92 21.34
CA ARG A 4 6.58 -0.43 20.36
C ARG A 4 6.64 -1.27 19.08
N HIS A 5 5.77 -2.26 18.93
CA HIS A 5 5.71 -3.15 17.77
C HIS A 5 4.58 -2.69 16.86
N CYS A 6 4.87 -2.45 15.58
CA CYS A 6 3.91 -1.92 14.63
C CYS A 6 4.06 -2.51 13.22
N ASN A 7 3.08 -2.20 12.39
CA ASN A 7 3.05 -2.34 10.95
C ASN A 7 3.27 -0.97 10.32
N LEU A 8 3.98 -0.91 9.19
CA LEU A 8 4.01 0.27 8.33
C LEU A 8 2.94 0.10 7.24
N VAL A 9 1.97 1.00 7.21
CA VAL A 9 0.94 1.03 6.18
C VAL A 9 1.21 2.21 5.27
N PHE A 10 1.09 2.04 3.96
CA PHE A 10 1.04 3.16 3.05
C PHE A 10 0.02 2.94 1.94
N ASP A 11 -0.54 4.04 1.45
CA ASP A 11 -1.45 4.03 0.31
C ASP A 11 -1.38 5.35 -0.44
N SER A 12 -1.69 5.31 -1.75
CA SER A 12 -1.77 6.49 -2.61
C SER A 12 -3.23 6.88 -2.83
N MET A 13 -3.54 8.16 -2.69
CA MET A 13 -4.87 8.69 -2.94
C MET A 13 -4.82 9.72 -4.07
N ALA A 14 -5.70 9.58 -5.05
CA ALA A 14 -5.88 10.59 -6.09
C ALA A 14 -6.37 11.90 -5.47
N ILE A 15 -5.77 13.01 -5.88
CA ILE A 15 -6.18 14.36 -5.48
C ILE A 15 -6.68 15.15 -6.69
N ARG A 16 -7.51 16.16 -6.40
CA ARG A 16 -7.95 17.11 -7.43
C ARG A 16 -6.74 17.91 -7.88
N LYS A 17 -6.46 17.87 -9.19
CA LYS A 17 -5.46 18.75 -9.81
C LYS A 17 -5.94 20.20 -9.72
N GLN A 18 -5.28 20.98 -8.90
CA GLN A 18 -5.60 22.39 -8.70
C GLN A 18 -4.43 23.09 -8.05
N VAL A 19 -3.93 24.15 -8.69
CA VAL A 19 -2.95 25.06 -8.09
C VAL A 19 -3.69 26.20 -7.41
N LEU A 20 -3.41 26.43 -6.14
CA LEU A 20 -3.97 27.52 -5.34
C LEU A 20 -2.85 28.38 -4.78
N TRP A 21 -3.07 29.69 -4.71
CA TRP A 21 -2.19 30.58 -3.96
C TRP A 21 -2.58 30.55 -2.47
N ASN A 22 -1.64 30.18 -1.60
CA ASN A 22 -1.82 30.29 -0.16
C ASN A 22 -1.21 31.61 0.31
N ALA A 23 -2.07 32.59 0.61
CA ALA A 23 -1.66 33.91 1.10
C ALA A 23 -1.00 33.88 2.48
N THR A 24 -1.21 32.83 3.28
CA THR A 24 -0.62 32.71 4.63
C THR A 24 0.81 32.22 4.58
N SER A 25 1.11 31.25 3.69
CA SER A 25 2.45 30.72 3.49
C SER A 25 3.20 31.38 2.34
N GLU A 26 2.58 32.34 1.65
CA GLU A 26 3.09 33.04 0.46
C GLU A 26 3.64 32.08 -0.62
N GLN A 27 2.95 30.96 -0.82
CA GLN A 27 3.38 29.90 -1.72
C GLN A 27 2.21 29.32 -2.53
N TYR A 28 2.51 28.82 -3.72
CA TYR A 28 1.57 28.00 -4.48
C TYR A 28 1.49 26.59 -3.88
N VAL A 29 0.27 26.12 -3.65
CA VAL A 29 -0.03 24.75 -3.20
C VAL A 29 -0.73 23.98 -4.31
N GLY A 30 -0.58 22.65 -4.32
CA GLY A 30 -1.12 21.77 -5.37
C GLY A 30 -0.13 21.41 -6.48
N LEU A 31 1.12 21.85 -6.34
CA LEU A 31 2.26 21.38 -7.12
C LEU A 31 2.90 20.17 -6.46
N CYS A 32 3.75 19.46 -7.21
CA CYS A 32 4.48 18.31 -6.67
C CYS A 32 5.40 18.72 -5.51
N ASP A 33 5.26 18.07 -4.35
CA ASP A 33 6.04 18.35 -3.14
C ASP A 33 6.62 17.06 -2.54
N TYR A 34 7.95 17.03 -2.46
CA TYR A 34 8.76 15.94 -1.93
C TYR A 34 9.32 16.22 -0.53
N GLY A 35 8.96 17.37 0.06
CA GLY A 35 9.42 17.83 1.36
C GLY A 35 10.82 18.46 1.35
N ASN A 36 11.15 19.06 2.50
CA ASN A 36 12.47 19.59 2.83
C ASN A 36 13.05 20.64 1.86
N GLY A 37 12.20 21.35 1.12
CA GLY A 37 12.61 22.37 0.14
C GLY A 37 13.34 21.83 -1.08
N THR A 38 13.23 20.51 -1.35
CA THR A 38 13.94 19.87 -2.45
C THR A 38 13.21 20.15 -3.76
N SER A 39 13.61 21.20 -4.47
CA SER A 39 13.10 21.48 -5.81
C SER A 39 13.78 20.58 -6.84
N ILE A 40 13.21 19.40 -7.10
CA ILE A 40 13.52 18.63 -8.31
C ILE A 40 12.90 19.39 -9.49
N GLU A 41 13.53 19.44 -10.66
CA GLU A 41 13.08 20.21 -11.84
C GLU A 41 11.62 19.92 -12.29
N ALA A 42 11.00 18.84 -11.79
CA ALA A 42 9.58 18.51 -11.95
C ALA A 42 8.62 19.24 -10.98
N ALA A 43 9.09 20.06 -10.05
CA ALA A 43 8.30 20.74 -9.00
C ALA A 43 7.22 21.72 -9.51
N ASN A 44 7.12 21.93 -10.81
CA ASN A 44 6.10 22.78 -11.45
C ASN A 44 4.92 21.99 -12.03
N SER A 45 4.90 20.66 -11.96
CA SER A 45 3.73 19.88 -12.37
C SER A 45 2.65 19.83 -11.29
N GLU A 46 1.39 19.81 -11.72
CA GLU A 46 0.25 19.63 -10.83
C GLU A 46 0.27 18.23 -10.21
N ALA A 47 0.18 18.16 -8.89
CA ALA A 47 0.13 16.91 -8.18
C ALA A 47 -1.18 16.17 -8.48
N THR A 48 -1.07 14.87 -8.71
CA THR A 48 -2.21 14.02 -9.08
C THR A 48 -2.59 13.02 -8.00
N GLU A 49 -1.63 12.72 -7.12
CA GLU A 49 -1.72 11.70 -6.10
C GLU A 49 -0.98 12.18 -4.85
N VAL A 50 -1.38 11.65 -3.69
CA VAL A 50 -0.66 11.81 -2.42
C VAL A 50 -0.41 10.43 -1.83
N LEU A 51 0.86 10.09 -1.64
CA LEU A 51 1.31 8.88 -0.96
C LEU A 51 1.45 9.17 0.53
N VAL A 52 0.75 8.43 1.39
CA VAL A 52 0.77 8.61 2.85
C VAL A 52 1.34 7.37 3.53
N PHE A 53 2.24 7.57 4.49
CA PHE A 53 2.80 6.53 5.36
C PHE A 53 2.27 6.67 6.79
N MET A 54 1.86 5.55 7.38
CA MET A 54 1.32 5.46 8.72
C MET A 54 1.91 4.27 9.47
N LEU A 55 2.34 4.47 10.71
CA LEU A 55 2.68 3.39 11.62
C LEU A 55 1.43 2.99 12.40
N VAL A 56 1.11 1.70 12.43
CA VAL A 56 -0.07 1.15 13.11
C VAL A 56 0.38 0.11 14.12
N SER A 57 0.05 0.31 15.39
CA SER A 57 0.40 -0.64 16.46
C SER A 57 -0.17 -2.03 16.17
N LEU A 58 0.64 -3.08 16.36
CA LEU A 58 0.14 -4.46 16.28
C LEU A 58 -0.88 -4.79 17.39
N ARG A 59 -0.89 -4.01 18.48
CA ARG A 59 -1.89 -4.11 19.54
C ARG A 59 -3.16 -3.30 19.27
N GLY A 60 -3.22 -2.56 18.16
CA GLY A 60 -4.34 -1.68 17.82
C GLY A 60 -4.48 -0.45 18.72
N THR A 61 -3.48 -0.14 19.56
CA THR A 61 -3.57 0.94 20.56
C THR A 61 -3.32 2.33 19.99
N TRP A 62 -2.65 2.43 18.84
CA TRP A 62 -2.29 3.71 18.22
C TRP A 62 -2.06 3.55 16.73
N LYS A 63 -2.24 4.65 16.00
CA LYS A 63 -1.92 4.81 14.59
C LYS A 63 -1.40 6.23 14.35
N TRP A 64 -0.21 6.39 13.77
CA TRP A 64 0.42 7.70 13.59
C TRP A 64 0.86 7.89 12.14
N PRO A 65 0.40 8.95 11.45
CA PRO A 65 0.97 9.32 10.16
C PRO A 65 2.42 9.77 10.37
N VAL A 66 3.33 9.25 9.56
CA VAL A 66 4.79 9.50 9.70
C VAL A 66 5.41 10.19 8.50
N GLY A 67 4.69 10.29 7.38
CA GLY A 67 5.14 11.00 6.21
C GLY A 67 4.07 11.04 5.13
N TYR A 68 4.11 12.06 4.28
CA TYR A 68 3.30 12.14 3.08
C TYR A 68 4.11 12.79 1.96
N PHE A 69 3.81 12.41 0.72
CA PHE A 69 4.48 12.90 -0.48
C PHE A 69 3.41 13.23 -1.52
N VAL A 70 3.47 14.44 -2.07
CA VAL A 70 2.44 14.98 -2.95
C VAL A 70 2.97 14.86 -4.38
N ASP A 71 3.06 13.64 -4.89
CA ASP A 71 3.34 13.34 -6.30
C ASP A 71 3.01 11.87 -6.61
N LYS A 72 2.96 11.53 -7.90
CA LYS A 72 2.97 10.17 -8.40
C LYS A 72 4.39 9.59 -8.26
N ILE A 73 4.61 8.82 -7.20
CA ILE A 73 5.90 8.22 -6.89
C ILE A 73 6.09 6.90 -7.67
N ASN A 74 7.26 6.73 -8.28
CA ASN A 74 7.62 5.46 -8.92
C ASN A 74 8.14 4.43 -7.90
N ALA A 75 8.17 3.16 -8.29
CA ALA A 75 8.49 2.06 -7.40
C ALA A 75 9.90 2.14 -6.76
N VAL A 76 10.88 2.72 -7.46
CA VAL A 76 12.27 2.86 -6.98
C VAL A 76 12.34 3.90 -5.86
N VAL A 77 11.78 5.08 -6.09
CA VAL A 77 11.70 6.14 -5.07
C VAL A 77 10.89 5.67 -3.87
N GLN A 78 9.76 5.01 -4.12
CA GLN A 78 8.91 4.46 -3.08
C GLN A 78 9.64 3.42 -2.21
N ALA A 79 10.51 2.59 -2.78
CA ALA A 79 11.33 1.66 -2.02
C ALA A 79 12.30 2.37 -1.08
N GLU A 80 12.93 3.47 -1.53
CA GLU A 80 13.80 4.29 -0.69
C GLU A 80 13.03 5.01 0.42
N LEU A 81 11.79 5.45 0.15
CA LEU A 81 10.91 6.02 1.17
C LEU A 81 10.54 4.97 2.24
N VAL A 82 10.19 3.75 1.83
CA VAL A 82 9.93 2.63 2.77
C VAL A 82 11.17 2.35 3.62
N LYS A 83 12.37 2.24 3.01
CA LYS A 83 13.62 2.03 3.75
C LYS A 83 13.85 3.16 4.77
N THR A 84 13.65 4.41 4.35
CA THR A 84 13.82 5.59 5.21
C THR A 84 12.86 5.53 6.40
N ALA A 85 11.58 5.22 6.18
CA ALA A 85 10.59 5.08 7.24
C ALA A 85 10.98 3.98 8.25
N LEU A 86 11.48 2.83 7.77
CA LEU A 86 11.97 1.74 8.61
C LEU A 86 13.19 2.16 9.45
N ILE A 87 14.18 2.80 8.84
CA ILE A 87 15.39 3.29 9.54
C ILE A 87 15.03 4.31 10.62
N LEU A 88 14.17 5.29 10.32
CA LEU A 88 13.76 6.33 11.27
C LEU A 88 12.91 5.75 12.41
N SER A 89 12.04 4.78 12.12
CA SER A 89 11.25 4.07 13.13
C SER A 89 12.17 3.34 14.12
N GLN A 90 13.14 2.59 13.59
CA GLN A 90 14.10 1.84 14.40
C GLN A 90 14.95 2.78 15.28
N ARG A 91 15.43 3.90 14.73
CA ARG A 91 16.17 4.93 15.50
C ARG A 91 15.36 5.53 16.64
N SER A 92 14.03 5.54 16.50
CA SER A 92 13.09 6.02 17.52
C SER A 92 12.71 4.92 18.54
N GLY A 93 13.29 3.73 18.44
CA GLY A 93 12.99 2.59 19.31
C GLY A 93 11.66 1.89 18.98
N ILE A 94 11.11 2.14 17.79
CA ILE A 94 9.89 1.51 17.27
C ILE A 94 10.30 0.39 16.29
N ARG A 95 9.73 -0.80 16.49
CA ARG A 95 10.03 -1.97 15.66
C ARG A 95 8.89 -2.25 14.69
N VAL A 96 9.20 -2.16 13.40
CA VAL A 96 8.25 -2.38 12.30
C VAL A 96 8.40 -3.80 11.79
N TRP A 97 7.39 -4.65 11.97
CA TRP A 97 7.47 -6.07 11.58
C TRP A 97 6.97 -6.35 10.18
N SER A 98 6.12 -5.48 9.65
CA SER A 98 5.50 -5.68 8.36
C SER A 98 5.29 -4.37 7.63
N VAL A 99 5.09 -4.49 6.32
CA VAL A 99 4.61 -3.42 5.44
C VAL A 99 3.32 -3.87 4.78
N THR A 100 2.30 -3.02 4.82
CA THR A 100 1.01 -3.22 4.17
C THR A 100 0.72 -2.10 3.20
N CYS A 101 0.30 -2.49 2.00
CA CYS A 101 -0.17 -1.60 0.94
C CYS A 101 -1.18 -2.34 0.07
N ASP A 102 -1.85 -1.60 -0.81
CA ASP A 102 -2.73 -2.21 -1.81
C ASP A 102 -1.94 -3.07 -2.81
N GLY A 103 -2.67 -3.79 -3.65
CA GLY A 103 -2.11 -4.69 -4.67
C GLY A 103 -1.75 -4.01 -5.99
N ALA A 104 -1.54 -2.69 -6.04
CA ALA A 104 -1.17 -2.01 -7.27
C ALA A 104 0.17 -2.49 -7.83
N HIS A 105 0.32 -2.45 -9.16
CA HIS A 105 1.55 -2.90 -9.83
C HIS A 105 2.82 -2.21 -9.31
N ALA A 106 2.74 -0.89 -9.04
CA ALA A 106 3.84 -0.12 -8.48
C ALA A 106 4.26 -0.65 -7.10
N ASN A 107 3.30 -0.94 -6.23
CA ASN A 107 3.55 -1.46 -4.88
C ASN A 107 4.18 -2.85 -4.89
N TYR A 108 3.72 -3.74 -5.79
CA TYR A 108 4.37 -5.02 -6.03
C TYR A 108 5.82 -4.86 -6.52
N SER A 109 6.07 -3.93 -7.44
CA SER A 109 7.42 -3.62 -7.91
C SER A 109 8.31 -3.10 -6.77
N THR A 110 7.80 -2.23 -5.90
CA THR A 110 8.49 -1.74 -4.71
C THR A 110 8.90 -2.88 -3.79
N MET A 111 8.01 -3.82 -3.49
CA MET A 111 8.33 -4.95 -2.61
C MET A 111 9.41 -5.86 -3.22
N ASN A 112 9.39 -6.07 -4.54
CA ASN A 112 10.47 -6.83 -5.20
C ASN A 112 11.81 -6.10 -5.12
N ILE A 113 11.83 -4.77 -5.32
CA ILE A 113 13.05 -3.95 -5.15
C ILE A 113 13.60 -4.06 -3.73
N LEU A 114 12.74 -4.14 -2.71
CA LEU A 114 13.14 -4.31 -1.32
C LEU A 114 13.73 -5.70 -1.02
N GLY A 115 13.48 -6.70 -1.86
CA GLY A 115 14.04 -8.05 -1.75
C GLY A 115 13.03 -9.18 -1.56
N CYS A 116 11.73 -8.89 -1.70
CA CYS A 116 10.70 -9.91 -1.89
C CYS A 116 10.83 -10.57 -3.28
N ASN A 117 10.31 -11.78 -3.43
CA ASN A 117 10.12 -12.43 -4.71
C ASN A 117 8.62 -12.72 -4.88
N LEU A 118 7.91 -11.83 -5.57
CA LEU A 118 6.45 -11.89 -5.73
C LEU A 118 5.99 -12.25 -7.15
N TYR A 119 6.88 -12.18 -8.15
CA TYR A 119 6.56 -12.47 -9.56
C TYR A 119 6.79 -13.93 -9.95
N THR A 120 6.89 -14.85 -8.98
CA THR A 120 7.14 -16.27 -9.28
C THR A 120 5.86 -17.01 -9.68
N THR A 121 6.02 -17.96 -10.61
CA THR A 121 4.97 -18.92 -10.99
C THR A 121 4.95 -20.14 -10.07
N ASN A 122 6.02 -20.38 -9.30
CA ASN A 122 6.14 -21.48 -8.36
C ASN A 122 5.95 -20.98 -6.93
N TYR A 123 4.91 -21.48 -6.26
CA TYR A 123 4.58 -21.07 -4.90
C TYR A 123 5.73 -21.30 -3.91
N CYS A 124 6.58 -22.31 -4.12
CA CYS A 124 7.72 -22.61 -3.25
C CYS A 124 8.82 -21.53 -3.31
N GLU A 125 8.86 -20.71 -4.36
CA GLU A 125 9.85 -19.64 -4.54
C GLU A 125 9.34 -18.29 -4.03
N LEU A 126 8.07 -18.23 -3.61
CA LEU A 126 7.44 -17.01 -3.14
C LEU A 126 8.13 -16.56 -1.86
N LYS A 127 8.67 -15.35 -1.89
CA LYS A 127 9.34 -14.74 -0.73
C LYS A 127 8.65 -13.42 -0.42
N SER A 128 7.86 -13.40 0.64
CA SER A 128 7.14 -12.21 1.13
C SER A 128 7.91 -11.45 2.21
N THR A 129 9.22 -11.59 2.27
CA THR A 129 10.05 -10.98 3.33
C THR A 129 11.29 -10.34 2.74
N PHE A 130 11.77 -9.27 3.39
CA PHE A 130 13.06 -8.66 3.09
C PHE A 130 13.79 -8.27 4.38
N LYS A 131 15.11 -8.11 4.32
CA LYS A 131 15.92 -7.74 5.50
C LYS A 131 15.65 -6.28 5.89
N HIS A 132 15.51 -6.03 7.18
CA HIS A 132 15.39 -4.66 7.69
C HIS A 132 16.68 -3.87 7.37
N PRO A 133 16.59 -2.64 6.83
CA PRO A 133 17.74 -1.91 6.31
C PRO A 133 18.79 -1.50 7.35
N SER A 134 18.43 -1.46 8.64
CA SER A 134 19.33 -1.09 9.74
C SER A 134 19.27 -2.01 10.95
N SER A 135 18.75 -3.24 10.81
CA SER A 135 18.62 -4.18 11.92
C SER A 135 18.63 -5.63 11.46
N ASP A 136 18.97 -6.53 12.37
CA ASP A 136 19.03 -7.98 12.09
C ASP A 136 17.67 -8.64 12.35
N TYR A 137 16.69 -8.33 11.51
CA TYR A 137 15.43 -9.05 11.43
C TYR A 137 14.77 -8.85 10.06
N ASP A 138 13.83 -9.71 9.71
CA ASP A 138 13.08 -9.64 8.47
C ASP A 138 11.78 -8.84 8.65
N VAL A 139 11.43 -8.07 7.63
CA VAL A 139 10.18 -7.34 7.50
C VAL A 139 9.28 -8.10 6.54
N HIS A 140 8.03 -8.33 6.93
CA HIS A 140 7.05 -9.08 6.16
C HIS A 140 6.22 -8.16 5.28
N PHE A 141 6.08 -8.48 4.00
CA PHE A 141 5.05 -7.90 3.14
C PHE A 141 3.71 -8.58 3.43
N VAL A 142 2.72 -7.79 3.84
CA VAL A 142 1.35 -8.26 4.10
C VAL A 142 0.41 -7.42 3.23
N PRO A 143 -0.11 -7.96 2.11
CA PRO A 143 -0.99 -7.20 1.23
C PRO A 143 -2.33 -6.91 1.91
N ASP A 144 -2.99 -5.83 1.51
CA ASP A 144 -4.31 -5.50 2.04
C ASP A 144 -5.36 -6.57 1.66
N ALA A 145 -5.81 -7.31 2.67
CA ALA A 145 -6.80 -8.37 2.54
C ALA A 145 -8.13 -7.88 1.95
N CYS A 146 -8.59 -6.68 2.33
CA CYS A 146 -9.84 -6.12 1.81
C CYS A 146 -9.73 -5.86 0.30
N HIS A 147 -8.59 -5.35 -0.16
CA HIS A 147 -8.33 -5.18 -1.59
C HIS A 147 -8.26 -6.52 -2.32
N ASN A 148 -7.56 -7.51 -1.76
CA ASN A 148 -7.45 -8.84 -2.36
C ASN A 148 -8.81 -9.55 -2.48
N VAL A 149 -9.67 -9.45 -1.47
CA VAL A 149 -11.04 -9.99 -1.53
C VAL A 149 -11.88 -9.27 -2.59
N LYS A 150 -11.77 -7.94 -2.68
CA LYS A 150 -12.43 -7.17 -3.76
C LYS A 150 -11.97 -7.62 -5.14
N LEU A 151 -10.66 -7.85 -5.34
CA LEU A 151 -10.11 -8.33 -6.60
C LEU A 151 -10.59 -9.75 -6.94
N ALA A 152 -10.56 -10.67 -5.97
CA ALA A 152 -11.05 -12.04 -6.16
C ALA A 152 -12.55 -12.05 -6.53
N ARG A 153 -13.35 -11.22 -5.84
CA ARG A 153 -14.77 -11.04 -6.15
C ARG A 153 -14.97 -10.47 -7.56
N ASN A 154 -14.24 -9.42 -7.94
CA ASN A 154 -14.35 -8.82 -9.27
C ASN A 154 -13.96 -9.83 -10.36
N MET A 155 -12.88 -10.59 -10.16
CA MET A 155 -12.45 -11.66 -11.07
C MET A 155 -13.56 -12.72 -11.25
N LEU A 156 -14.17 -13.20 -10.17
CA LEU A 156 -15.31 -14.13 -10.28
C LEU A 156 -16.51 -13.47 -10.97
N GLY A 157 -16.78 -12.20 -10.67
CA GLY A 157 -17.84 -11.41 -11.29
C GLY A 157 -17.63 -11.21 -12.78
N ASP A 158 -16.41 -11.04 -13.25
CA ASP A 158 -16.10 -10.80 -14.66
C ASP A 158 -16.02 -12.11 -15.45
N LEU A 159 -15.31 -13.11 -14.92
CA LEU A 159 -15.14 -14.41 -15.58
C LEU A 159 -16.41 -15.27 -15.50
N LYS A 160 -17.28 -15.01 -14.52
CA LYS A 160 -18.50 -15.77 -14.15
C LYS A 160 -18.25 -17.20 -13.69
N ILE A 161 -17.30 -17.91 -14.27
CA ILE A 161 -16.96 -19.30 -13.96
C ILE A 161 -15.45 -19.43 -13.85
N ILE A 162 -14.98 -19.93 -12.70
CA ILE A 162 -13.59 -20.32 -12.49
C ILE A 162 -13.54 -21.84 -12.38
N LYS A 163 -12.68 -22.48 -13.18
CA LYS A 163 -12.47 -23.94 -13.13
C LYS A 163 -11.33 -24.26 -12.16
N SER A 164 -11.61 -25.11 -11.17
CA SER A 164 -10.58 -25.77 -10.36
C SER A 164 -10.41 -27.22 -10.81
N PRO A 165 -9.35 -27.93 -10.38
CA PRO A 165 -9.20 -29.36 -10.66
C PRO A 165 -10.34 -30.24 -10.14
N THR A 166 -11.09 -29.77 -9.15
CA THR A 166 -12.12 -30.55 -8.45
C THR A 166 -13.54 -30.08 -8.73
N ALA A 167 -13.75 -28.82 -9.10
CA ALA A 167 -15.07 -28.23 -9.25
C ALA A 167 -15.07 -26.96 -10.09
N GLN A 168 -16.26 -26.43 -10.34
CA GLN A 168 -16.46 -25.11 -10.92
C GLN A 168 -16.98 -24.15 -9.85
N ILE A 169 -16.39 -22.97 -9.78
CA ILE A 169 -16.85 -21.87 -8.94
C ILE A 169 -17.66 -20.94 -9.85
N ASN A 170 -18.96 -20.81 -9.60
CA ASN A 170 -19.89 -20.11 -10.47
C ASN A 170 -20.55 -18.90 -9.77
N TRP A 171 -20.48 -17.73 -10.41
CA TRP A 171 -21.13 -16.49 -9.98
C TRP A 171 -22.64 -16.64 -9.78
N ASN A 172 -23.29 -17.54 -10.53
CA ASN A 172 -24.72 -17.80 -10.40
C ASN A 172 -25.13 -18.26 -9.01
N HIS A 173 -24.24 -18.91 -8.24
CA HIS A 173 -24.55 -19.25 -6.85
C HIS A 173 -24.81 -18.00 -5.99
N ILE A 174 -24.06 -16.92 -6.22
CA ILE A 174 -24.23 -15.64 -5.52
C ILE A 174 -25.53 -14.97 -5.99
N THR A 175 -25.79 -14.94 -7.30
CA THR A 175 -27.03 -14.36 -7.85
C THR A 175 -28.27 -15.08 -7.35
N ASN A 176 -28.27 -16.42 -7.38
CA ASN A 176 -29.41 -17.23 -6.95
C ASN A 176 -29.67 -17.07 -5.45
N LEU A 177 -28.62 -17.00 -4.63
CA LEU A 177 -28.75 -16.72 -3.21
C LEU A 177 -29.37 -15.35 -2.96
N HIS A 178 -28.94 -14.33 -3.71
CA HIS A 178 -29.51 -12.99 -3.61
C HIS A 178 -31.01 -12.96 -3.98
N THR A 179 -31.40 -13.62 -5.08
CA THR A 179 -32.81 -13.76 -5.47
C THR A 179 -33.63 -14.44 -4.37
N LEU A 180 -33.14 -15.55 -3.81
CA LEU A 180 -33.81 -16.26 -2.71
C LEU A 180 -34.03 -15.36 -1.49
N GLN A 181 -33.08 -14.49 -1.16
CA GLN A 181 -33.18 -13.55 -0.03
C GLN A 181 -34.18 -12.42 -0.29
N LEU A 182 -34.38 -12.03 -1.56
CA LEU A 182 -35.40 -11.05 -1.94
C LEU A 182 -36.80 -11.66 -1.91
N ASP A 183 -36.95 -12.91 -2.35
CA ASP A 183 -38.23 -13.63 -2.37
C ASP A 183 -38.75 -13.98 -0.96
N GLN A 184 -37.90 -13.89 0.07
CA GLN A 184 -38.25 -14.14 1.47
C GLN A 184 -38.60 -12.88 2.27
N ASN A 185 -38.47 -11.68 1.68
CA ASN A 185 -38.87 -10.39 2.26
C ASN A 185 -40.13 -9.84 1.59
#